data_AF-A0A1G9MU02-F1
#
_entry.id   AF-A0A1G9MU02-F1
#
_cell.length_a   1.000
_cell.length_b   1.000
_cell.length_c   1.000
_cell.angle_alpha   90.00
_cell.angle_beta   90.00
_cell.angle_gamma   90.00
#
_symmetry.space_group_name_H-M   'P 1'
#
loop_
_entity.id
_entity.type
_entity.pdbx_description
1 polymer ?
#
loop_
_entity_poly.entity_id
_entity_poly.type
_entity_poly.pdbx_seq_one_letter_code
_entity_poly.pdbx_strand_id
1 'polypeptide(L)'
;MAKGLIDMFIDSIFDEQWVGRHGEKLTEQELKFVKLFGRKGKILRNVYLPKDNGETSEIDVLYITQKGIFVFESKNYSGWIFGDEKGQYWTAMLPNRQKNRFYNPIKQESHACEDQS
;
A
#
# COMPACT_ATOMS: atom_id res chain seq x y z
N MET A 1 -26.11 -21.61 10.81
CA MET A 1 -26.73 -20.36 10.31
C MET A 1 -25.96 -19.92 9.08
N ALA A 2 -26.62 -19.75 7.94
CA ALA A 2 -25.94 -19.69 6.63
C ALA A 2 -25.39 -18.29 6.31
N LYS A 3 -24.09 -18.19 5.98
CA LYS A 3 -23.47 -16.99 5.39
C LYS A 3 -23.51 -17.09 3.86
N GLY A 4 -23.99 -16.02 3.23
CA GLY A 4 -24.22 -15.89 1.79
C GLY A 4 -23.01 -15.33 1.02
N LEU A 5 -23.10 -15.42 -0.31
CA LEU A 5 -21.97 -15.46 -1.25
C LEU A 5 -21.27 -14.13 -1.56
N ILE A 6 -21.85 -13.02 -1.15
CA ILE A 6 -21.30 -11.66 -1.35
C ILE A 6 -20.99 -11.02 0.02
N ASP A 7 -21.62 -11.51 1.08
CA ASP A 7 -21.57 -11.01 2.46
C ASP A 7 -20.21 -11.23 3.17
N MET A 8 -19.24 -11.80 2.47
CA MET A 8 -17.84 -11.97 2.90
C MET A 8 -16.83 -11.38 1.92
N PHE A 9 -17.23 -11.16 0.65
CA PHE A 9 -16.45 -10.45 -0.38
C PHE A 9 -16.16 -9.00 0.05
N ILE A 10 -16.98 -8.52 0.98
CA ILE A 10 -17.14 -7.15 1.38
C ILE A 10 -16.47 -7.00 2.75
N ASP A 11 -16.93 -7.69 3.81
CA ASP A 11 -16.43 -7.71 5.21
C ASP A 11 -14.89 -7.74 5.50
N SER A 12 -13.97 -7.77 4.53
CA SER A 12 -12.50 -7.83 4.76
C SER A 12 -11.67 -6.93 3.84
N ILE A 13 -12.34 -6.10 3.05
CA ILE A 13 -11.94 -4.70 2.99
C ILE A 13 -11.90 -4.12 4.45
N PHE A 14 -12.56 -4.73 5.45
CA PHE A 14 -12.98 -4.20 6.75
C PHE A 14 -12.07 -4.60 7.94
N ASP A 15 -10.91 -4.00 8.14
CA ASP A 15 -10.79 -2.80 8.98
C ASP A 15 -9.66 -1.92 8.40
N GLU A 16 -9.93 -1.25 7.27
CA GLU A 16 -8.93 -0.55 6.43
C GLU A 16 -7.97 0.33 7.26
N GLN A 17 -8.49 1.06 8.24
CA GLN A 17 -7.68 1.96 9.06
C GLN A 17 -6.82 1.23 10.08
N TRP A 18 -7.29 0.15 10.71
CA TRP A 18 -6.45 -0.59 11.67
C TRP A 18 -5.37 -1.39 10.94
N VAL A 19 -5.75 -2.10 9.88
CA VAL A 19 -4.82 -2.90 9.06
C VAL A 19 -3.83 -1.99 8.35
N GLY A 20 -4.27 -0.85 7.80
CA GLY A 20 -3.42 0.19 7.22
C GLY A 20 -2.37 0.70 8.20
N ARG A 21 -2.80 1.22 9.36
CA ARG A 21 -1.90 1.73 10.41
C ARG A 21 -0.93 0.67 10.93
N HIS A 22 -1.36 -0.60 10.99
CA HIS A 22 -0.52 -1.71 11.38
C HIS A 22 0.58 -1.97 10.34
N GLY A 23 0.22 -2.05 9.05
CA GLY A 23 1.17 -2.22 7.96
C GLY A 23 2.22 -1.12 7.91
N GLU A 24 1.79 0.15 7.98
CA GLU A 24 2.71 1.30 8.06
C GLU A 24 3.67 1.21 9.27
N LYS A 25 3.17 0.72 10.42
CA LYS A 25 3.99 0.54 11.64
C LYS A 25 5.02 -0.56 11.49
N LEU A 26 4.70 -1.66 10.80
CA LEU A 26 5.65 -2.70 10.48
C LEU A 26 6.74 -2.16 9.54
N THR A 27 6.36 -1.43 8.49
CA THR A 27 7.32 -0.76 7.58
C THR A 27 8.26 0.16 8.34
N GLU A 28 7.74 0.98 9.26
CA GLU A 28 8.56 1.84 10.12
C GLU A 28 9.53 1.03 11.00
N GLN A 29 9.10 -0.10 11.56
CA GLN A 29 9.95 -0.97 12.38
C GLN A 29 11.09 -1.58 11.57
N GLU A 30 10.82 -2.05 10.36
CA GLU A 30 11.84 -2.56 9.44
C GLU A 30 12.85 -1.46 9.06
N LEU A 31 12.38 -0.24 8.78
CA LEU A 31 13.26 0.89 8.51
C LEU A 31 14.11 1.30 9.72
N LYS A 32 13.58 1.18 10.94
CA LYS A 32 14.36 1.35 12.19
C LYS A 32 15.45 0.29 12.30
N PHE A 33 15.16 -0.96 11.97
CA PHE A 33 16.15 -2.01 11.92
C PHE A 33 17.24 -1.70 10.89
N VAL A 34 16.86 -1.36 9.65
CA VAL A 34 17.79 -0.91 8.59
C VAL A 34 18.69 0.25 9.06
N LYS A 35 18.13 1.20 9.82
CA LYS A 35 18.87 2.31 10.40
C LYS A 35 19.94 1.87 11.41
N LEU A 36 19.68 0.82 12.20
CA LEU A 36 20.66 0.24 13.12
C LEU A 36 21.85 -0.39 12.38
N PHE A 37 21.67 -0.93 11.17
CA PHE A 37 22.76 -1.49 10.34
C PHE A 37 23.52 -0.44 9.50
N GLY A 38 23.58 0.80 9.99
CA GLY A 38 24.44 1.84 9.42
C GLY A 38 23.84 2.62 8.24
N ARG A 39 22.62 2.30 7.80
CA ARG A 39 21.90 3.11 6.80
C ARG A 39 21.17 4.24 7.54
N LYS A 40 21.87 5.32 7.91
CA LYS A 40 21.25 6.42 8.67
C LYS A 40 20.21 7.18 7.82
N GLY A 41 19.08 7.52 8.43
CA GLY A 41 18.02 8.32 7.80
C GLY A 41 16.94 8.79 8.77
N LYS A 42 16.01 9.59 8.25
CA LYS A 42 14.77 10.04 8.91
C LYS A 42 13.58 9.30 8.31
N ILE A 43 12.71 8.81 9.17
CA ILE A 43 11.45 8.16 8.78
C ILE A 43 10.33 9.14 9.13
N LEU A 44 9.44 9.41 8.17
CA LEU A 44 8.23 10.20 8.34
C LEU A 44 7.05 9.33 7.90
N ARG A 45 5.89 9.56 8.52
CA ARG A 45 4.64 8.85 8.21
C ARG A 45 3.54 9.85 7.92
N ASN A 46 2.60 9.45 7.07
CA ASN A 46 1.37 10.19 6.77
C ASN A 46 1.71 11.63 6.36
N VAL A 47 2.61 11.75 5.38
CA VAL A 47 3.10 13.03 4.88
C VAL A 47 2.13 13.53 3.82
N TYR A 48 1.51 14.68 4.06
CA TYR A 48 0.59 15.31 3.12
C TYR A 48 1.33 16.29 2.21
N LEU A 49 1.21 16.08 0.90
CA LEU A 49 1.73 16.96 -0.14
C LEU A 49 0.60 17.77 -0.76
N PRO A 50 0.71 19.11 -0.84
CA PRO A 50 -0.29 19.94 -1.50
C PRO A 50 -0.25 19.72 -3.02
N LYS A 51 -1.43 19.77 -3.65
CA LYS A 51 -1.62 19.80 -5.11
C LYS A 51 -2.07 21.19 -5.56
N ASP A 52 -1.88 21.48 -6.83
CA ASP A 52 -2.25 22.78 -7.42
C ASP A 52 -3.76 23.07 -7.39
N ASN A 53 -4.59 22.02 -7.33
CA ASN A 53 -6.05 22.12 -7.22
C ASN A 53 -6.54 22.40 -5.78
N GLY A 54 -5.65 22.55 -4.81
CA GLY A 54 -5.99 22.80 -3.41
C GLY A 54 -6.26 21.54 -2.58
N GLU A 55 -6.16 20.34 -3.16
CA GLU A 55 -6.22 19.06 -2.45
C GLU A 55 -4.83 18.63 -1.94
N THR A 56 -4.76 17.48 -1.27
CA THR A 56 -3.50 16.84 -0.88
C THR A 56 -3.40 15.40 -1.38
N SER A 57 -2.18 14.94 -1.62
CA SER A 57 -1.85 13.51 -1.65
C SER A 57 -1.20 13.11 -0.32
N GLU A 58 -1.45 11.89 0.14
CA GLU A 58 -0.76 11.31 1.29
C GLU A 58 0.36 10.37 0.82
N ILE A 59 1.49 10.42 1.51
CA ILE A 59 2.53 9.40 1.45
C ILE A 59 2.52 8.64 2.78
N ASP A 60 2.28 7.32 2.71
CA ASP A 60 2.20 6.44 3.89
C ASP A 60 3.49 6.50 4.71
N VAL A 61 4.64 6.17 4.10
CA VAL A 61 5.95 6.20 4.77
C VAL A 61 7.02 6.77 3.85
N LEU A 62 7.74 7.78 4.34
CA LEU A 62 8.87 8.40 3.67
C LEU A 62 10.17 8.12 4.43
N TYR A 63 11.20 7.66 3.74
CA TYR A 63 12.53 7.46 4.31
C TYR A 63 13.59 8.29 3.59
N ILE A 64 14.12 9.28 4.31
CA ILE A 64 15.08 10.25 3.78
C ILE A 64 16.47 9.88 4.26
N THR A 65 17.38 9.63 3.32
CA THR A 65 18.76 9.24 3.60
C THR A 65 19.74 10.05 2.75
N GLN A 66 21.04 9.93 3.02
CA GLN A 66 22.08 10.50 2.14
C GLN A 66 22.13 9.87 0.74
N LYS A 67 21.49 8.71 0.53
CA LYS A 67 21.45 8.03 -0.77
C LYS A 67 20.24 8.41 -1.61
N GLY A 68 19.23 9.05 -1.01
CA GLY A 68 18.00 9.43 -1.68
C GLY A 68 16.78 9.40 -0.76
N ILE A 69 15.64 9.65 -1.40
CA ILE A 69 14.30 9.63 -0.81
C ILE A 69 13.63 8.33 -1.25
N PHE A 70 13.20 7.52 -0.30
CA PHE A 70 12.45 6.30 -0.56
C PHE A 70 11.00 6.49 -0.11
N VAL A 71 10.07 6.29 -1.02
CA VAL A 71 8.64 6.37 -0.80
C VAL A 71 8.10 4.95 -0.69
N PHE A 72 7.36 4.65 0.36
CA PHE A 72 6.71 3.36 0.54
C PHE A 72 5.20 3.59 0.58
N GLU A 73 4.50 2.88 -0.28
CA GLU A 73 3.04 2.79 -0.32
C GLU A 73 2.63 1.39 0.10
N SER A 74 1.73 1.25 1.08
CA SER A 74 1.39 -0.04 1.67
C SER A 74 -0.04 -0.45 1.32
N LYS A 75 -0.19 -1.49 0.48
CA LYS A 75 -1.49 -2.15 0.27
C LYS A 75 -1.53 -3.49 1.00
N ASN A 76 -2.35 -3.57 2.05
CA ASN A 76 -2.41 -4.72 2.94
C ASN A 76 -3.50 -5.71 2.50
N TYR A 77 -3.17 -6.57 1.54
CA TYR A 77 -4.07 -7.64 1.08
C TYR A 77 -3.80 -8.97 1.79
N SER A 78 -4.86 -9.74 2.03
CA SER A 78 -4.77 -11.12 2.54
C SER A 78 -4.71 -12.14 1.40
N GLY A 79 -4.09 -13.29 1.66
CA GLY A 79 -4.02 -14.41 0.71
C GLY A 79 -2.81 -14.35 -0.23
N TRP A 80 -2.90 -15.06 -1.35
CA TRP A 80 -1.86 -15.08 -2.39
C TRP A 80 -2.21 -14.13 -3.52
N ILE A 81 -1.27 -13.26 -3.88
CA ILE A 81 -1.43 -12.31 -4.99
C ILE A 81 -0.75 -12.85 -6.25
N PHE A 82 -1.47 -12.84 -7.37
CA PHE A 82 -0.99 -13.23 -8.68
C PHE A 82 -1.21 -12.11 -9.70
N GLY A 83 -0.18 -11.79 -10.46
CA GLY A 83 -0.24 -10.75 -11.49
C GLY A 83 1.12 -10.51 -12.11
N ASP A 84 1.12 -9.81 -13.24
CA ASP A 84 2.32 -9.36 -13.96
C ASP A 84 2.34 -7.82 -14.02
N GLU A 85 3.53 -7.21 -14.14
CA GLU A 85 3.62 -5.74 -14.12
C GLU A 85 2.91 -5.08 -15.29
N LYS A 86 2.77 -5.77 -16.43
CA LYS A 86 2.10 -5.25 -17.64
C LYS A 86 0.59 -5.52 -17.64
N GLY A 87 0.10 -6.35 -16.72
CA GLY A 87 -1.29 -6.75 -16.58
C GLY A 87 -2.17 -5.58 -16.16
N GLN A 88 -3.40 -5.50 -16.67
CA GLN A 88 -4.38 -4.49 -16.24
C GLN A 88 -4.92 -4.77 -14.83
N TYR A 89 -5.03 -6.05 -14.46
CA TYR A 89 -5.58 -6.47 -13.18
C TYR A 89 -4.73 -7.58 -12.58
N TRP A 90 -4.64 -7.59 -11.26
CA TRP A 90 -4.09 -8.68 -10.47
C TRP A 90 -5.22 -9.46 -9.80
N THR A 91 -4.90 -10.63 -9.24
CA THR A 91 -5.86 -11.51 -8.57
C THR A 91 -5.36 -11.87 -7.18
N ALA A 92 -6.17 -11.64 -6.16
CA ALA A 92 -6.00 -12.16 -4.82
C ALA A 92 -6.76 -13.48 -4.68
N MET A 93 -6.07 -14.53 -4.23
CA MET A 93 -6.67 -15.82 -3.89
C MET A 93 -6.64 -16.01 -2.37
N LEU A 94 -7.82 -16.14 -1.76
CA LEU A 94 -7.98 -16.36 -0.33
C LEU A 94 -7.81 -17.85 0.05
N PRO A 95 -7.56 -18.18 1.34
CA PRO A 95 -7.43 -19.56 1.80
C PRO A 95 -8.63 -20.47 1.48
N ASN A 96 -9.84 -19.90 1.40
CA ASN A 96 -11.06 -20.59 0.98
C ASN A 96 -11.17 -20.78 -0.54
N ARG A 97 -10.09 -20.50 -1.30
CA ARG A 97 -9.97 -20.56 -2.76
C ARG A 97 -10.82 -19.55 -3.53
N GLN A 98 -11.45 -18.59 -2.86
CA GLN A 98 -12.12 -17.47 -3.55
C GLN A 98 -11.07 -16.61 -4.25
N LYS A 99 -11.39 -16.15 -5.47
CA LYS A 99 -10.52 -15.33 -6.31
C LYS A 99 -11.16 -13.98 -6.55
N ASN A 100 -10.45 -12.91 -6.19
CA ASN A 100 -10.91 -11.53 -6.33
C ASN A 100 -9.93 -10.77 -7.21
N ARG A 101 -10.42 -10.18 -8.29
CA ARG A 101 -9.59 -9.34 -9.18
C ARG A 101 -9.62 -7.90 -8.70
N PHE A 102 -8.46 -7.25 -8.74
CA PHE A 102 -8.31 -5.82 -8.43
C PHE A 102 -7.38 -5.19 -9.47
N TYR A 103 -7.51 -3.88 -9.65
CA TYR A 103 -6.70 -3.16 -10.64
C TYR A 103 -5.22 -3.18 -10.25
N ASN A 104 -4.33 -3.27 -11.23
CA ASN A 104 -2.89 -3.40 -10.97
C ASN A 104 -2.36 -2.14 -10.25
N PRO A 105 -1.81 -2.24 -9.03
CA PRO A 105 -1.31 -1.09 -8.28
C PRO A 105 -0.20 -0.33 -9.01
N ILE A 106 0.66 -1.03 -9.77
CA ILE A 106 1.74 -0.41 -10.55
C ILE A 106 1.15 0.56 -11.60
N LYS A 107 -0.02 0.21 -12.15
CA LYS A 107 -0.73 1.07 -13.11
C LYS A 107 -1.55 2.17 -12.45
N GLN A 108 -1.86 2.08 -11.16
CA GLN A 108 -2.49 3.18 -10.43
C GLN A 108 -1.50 4.32 -10.26
N GLU A 109 -0.27 3.99 -9.85
CA GLU A 109 0.79 4.97 -9.60
C GLU A 109 1.31 5.63 -10.89
N SER A 110 1.28 4.94 -12.04
CA SER A 110 1.69 5.57 -13.31
C SER A 110 0.82 6.77 -13.68
N HIS A 111 -0.47 6.75 -13.34
CA HIS A 111 -1.35 7.89 -13.57
C HIS A 111 -1.11 9.03 -12.56
N ALA A 112 -0.73 8.72 -11.32
CA ALA A 112 -0.47 9.72 -10.28
C ALA A 112 0.82 10.54 -10.54
N CYS A 113 1.81 9.97 -11.22
CA CYS A 113 3.02 10.68 -11.62
C CYS A 113 2.91 11.42 -12.98
N GLU A 114 1.96 11.06 -13.85
CA GLU A 114 1.73 11.77 -15.13
C GLU A 114 0.90 13.05 -14.95
N ASP A 115 -0.02 13.10 -13.99
CA ASP A 115 -0.84 14.30 -13.71
C ASP A 115 -0.06 15.45 -13.04
N GLN A 116 1.25 15.30 -12.79
CA GLN A 116 2.13 16.34 -12.23
C GLN A 116 3.11 16.97 -13.24
N SER A 117 2.92 16.73 -14.53
CA SER A 117 3.71 17.34 -15.63
C SER A 117 2.84 18.14 -16.58
#